data_AF-A0A7S2I2M9-F1
#
_entry.id   AF-A0A7S2I2M9-F1
#
_cell.length_a   1.000
_cell.length_b   1.000
_cell.length_c   1.000
_cell.angle_alpha   90.00
_cell.angle_beta   90.00
_cell.angle_gamma   90.00
#
_symmetry.space_group_name_H-M   'P 1'
#
loop_
_entity.id
_entity.type
_entity.pdbx_description
1 polymer ?
#
loop_
_entity_poly.entity_id
_entity_poly.type
_entity_poly.pdbx_seq_one_letter_code
_entity_poly.pdbx_strand_id
1 'polypeptide(L)'
;MGKGGDNQSAPRPERPLSRLQSVESETDFQSRAELNSIEPTIDNDNRKDIQAENHTLLREREEKVAKEPKFHWDHRNNPHENRRKDILKAHPEVKKHFGIDPLTKYKVIATIAFQISSIHLLQGAPWYTWAFCCYTICGMTNHMISLSLHEISHNLAFKKVVSNRILAIISNLPMGIPAAASFKRYHMEHHRYQGEFGVDPDLPLDFEGWFFSSRAKKALWVFLQPATYSLRPLITNPKSPGKWEIINISAAVSFDL
;
A
#
# COMPACT_ATOMS: atom_id res chain seq x y z
N MET A 1 43.46 -8.04 28.84
CA MET A 1 42.98 -7.49 30.12
C MET A 1 42.13 -6.26 29.85
N GLY A 2 40.86 -6.23 30.29
CA GLY A 2 40.09 -4.98 30.39
C GLY A 2 38.67 -5.00 29.80
N LYS A 3 37.72 -5.55 30.59
CA LYS A 3 36.29 -5.19 30.76
C LYS A 3 35.42 -5.07 29.48
N GLY A 4 34.45 -5.93 29.19
CA GLY A 4 33.44 -6.49 30.11
C GLY A 4 32.40 -5.41 30.44
N GLY A 5 31.50 -5.12 29.50
CA GLY A 5 30.41 -4.15 29.66
C GLY A 5 29.10 -4.79 29.23
N ASP A 6 28.22 -4.97 30.21
CA ASP A 6 26.91 -5.60 30.09
C ASP A 6 26.03 -4.87 29.07
N ASN A 7 25.64 -5.58 28.01
CA ASN A 7 24.65 -5.09 27.05
C ASN A 7 23.25 -5.38 27.59
N GLN A 8 22.81 -4.57 28.57
CA GLN A 8 21.41 -4.57 29.00
C GLN A 8 20.58 -3.95 27.86
N SER A 9 19.83 -4.79 27.17
CA SER A 9 18.83 -4.38 26.19
C SER A 9 17.79 -3.50 26.88
N ALA A 10 17.84 -2.19 26.62
CA ALA A 10 16.78 -1.27 27.02
C ALA A 10 15.46 -1.72 26.38
N PRO A 11 14.35 -1.78 27.13
CA PRO A 11 13.05 -2.15 26.57
C PRO A 11 12.60 -1.11 25.54
N ARG A 12 12.14 -1.57 24.38
CA ARG A 12 11.48 -0.73 23.37
C ARG A 12 10.31 0.00 24.04
N PRO A 13 10.17 1.32 23.91
CA PRO A 13 8.95 1.99 24.34
C PRO A 13 7.79 1.44 23.48
N GLU A 14 6.82 0.81 24.14
CA GLU A 14 5.56 0.47 23.49
C GLU A 14 4.90 1.77 23.02
N ARG A 15 4.79 1.94 21.70
CA ARG A 15 3.92 2.98 21.14
C ARG A 15 2.50 2.72 21.63
N PRO A 16 1.74 3.75 22.06
CA PRO A 16 0.33 3.57 22.34
C PRO A 16 -0.41 3.33 21.01
N LEU A 17 -0.49 2.06 20.60
CA LEU A 17 -1.27 1.58 19.45
C LEU A 17 -2.77 1.86 19.61
N SER A 18 -3.22 2.28 20.79
CA SER A 18 -4.62 2.52 21.13
C SER A 18 -5.23 3.77 20.47
N ARG A 19 -4.43 4.72 19.97
CA ARG A 19 -4.95 5.93 19.29
C ARG A 19 -4.97 5.83 17.77
N LEU A 20 -4.35 4.80 17.18
CA LEU A 20 -4.26 4.63 15.72
C LEU A 20 -5.45 3.88 15.10
N GLN A 21 -6.41 3.42 15.92
CA GLN A 21 -7.55 2.60 15.46
C GLN A 21 -8.91 3.32 15.44
N SER A 22 -9.01 4.59 15.87
CA SER A 22 -10.32 5.22 16.14
C SER A 22 -10.73 6.37 15.22
N VAL A 23 -10.15 6.51 14.02
CA VAL A 23 -10.61 7.54 13.06
C VAL A 23 -10.87 6.91 11.69
N GLU A 24 -11.85 6.00 11.63
CA GLU A 24 -12.48 5.55 10.39
C GLU A 24 -14.01 5.57 10.58
N SER A 25 -14.62 6.77 10.66
CA SER A 25 -16.08 6.93 10.54
C SER A 25 -16.45 7.55 9.20
N GLU A 26 -17.55 7.08 8.61
CA GLU A 26 -18.03 7.31 7.23
C GLU A 26 -18.42 8.76 6.87
N THR A 27 -18.07 9.76 7.68
CA THR A 27 -18.53 11.15 7.54
C THR A 27 -17.54 12.12 6.89
N ASP A 28 -16.30 11.70 6.58
CA ASP A 28 -15.20 12.64 6.31
C ASP A 28 -14.99 13.07 4.83
N PHE A 29 -15.96 12.81 3.94
CA PHE A 29 -15.85 13.27 2.55
C PHE A 29 -16.54 14.62 2.29
N GLN A 30 -17.55 14.99 3.10
CA GLN A 30 -18.23 16.30 2.99
C GLN A 30 -17.58 17.38 3.88
N SER A 31 -16.92 16.99 4.97
CA SER A 31 -16.22 17.89 5.91
C SER A 31 -15.00 18.61 5.31
N ARG A 32 -14.33 18.01 4.31
CA ARG A 32 -13.11 18.57 3.70
C ARG A 32 -13.33 19.88 2.93
N ALA A 33 -14.55 20.17 2.51
CA ALA A 33 -14.88 21.44 1.85
C ALA A 33 -15.15 22.57 2.87
N GLU A 34 -15.74 22.25 4.02
CA GLU A 34 -16.05 23.22 5.09
C GLU A 34 -14.84 23.47 6.03
N LEU A 35 -13.93 22.50 6.17
CA LEU A 35 -12.69 22.64 6.94
C LEU A 35 -11.67 23.61 6.33
N ASN A 36 -11.79 23.94 5.04
CA ASN A 36 -10.91 24.93 4.38
C ASN A 36 -11.37 26.39 4.61
N SER A 37 -12.52 26.62 5.24
CA SER A 37 -13.05 27.95 5.55
C SER A 37 -12.99 28.32 7.04
N ILE A 38 -12.44 27.44 7.88
CA ILE A 38 -12.27 27.68 9.31
C ILE A 38 -10.77 27.85 9.55
N GLU A 39 -10.33 29.08 9.82
CA GLU A 39 -9.00 29.30 10.39
C GLU A 39 -8.89 28.48 11.68
N PRO A 40 -7.85 27.64 11.83
CA PRO A 40 -7.75 26.82 13.02
C PRO A 40 -7.33 27.72 14.18
N THR A 41 -8.24 27.95 15.13
CA THR A 41 -7.89 28.41 16.48
C THR A 41 -7.17 27.26 17.18
N ILE A 42 -5.88 27.09 16.86
CA ILE A 42 -5.03 26.10 17.51
C ILE A 42 -4.75 26.61 18.93
N ASP A 43 -5.38 25.99 19.92
CA ASP A 43 -5.06 26.18 21.34
C ASP A 43 -3.56 25.95 21.58
N ASN A 44 -2.97 26.78 22.43
CA ASN A 44 -1.53 26.87 22.65
C ASN A 44 -0.94 25.57 23.24
N ASP A 45 -1.76 24.76 23.89
CA ASP A 45 -1.39 23.44 24.44
C ASP A 45 -1.21 22.41 23.32
N ASN A 46 -2.16 22.37 22.37
CA ASN A 46 -2.08 21.53 21.18
C ASN A 46 -0.86 21.87 20.31
N ARG A 47 -0.42 23.15 20.28
CA ARG A 47 0.83 23.53 19.58
C ARG A 47 2.08 22.93 20.19
N LYS A 48 2.15 22.83 21.53
CA LYS A 48 3.31 22.27 22.24
C LYS A 48 3.39 20.76 22.03
N ASP A 49 2.26 20.07 22.10
CA ASP A 49 2.20 18.63 21.86
C ASP A 49 2.58 18.28 20.42
N ILE A 50 2.06 19.02 19.44
CA ILE A 50 2.44 18.87 18.02
C ILE A 50 3.93 19.19 17.82
N GLN A 51 4.49 20.21 18.49
CA GLN A 51 5.92 20.51 18.39
C GLN A 51 6.79 19.43 19.03
N ALA A 52 6.40 18.90 20.19
CA ALA A 52 7.12 17.82 20.87
C ALA A 52 7.08 16.51 20.07
N GLU A 53 5.94 16.18 19.47
CA GLU A 53 5.78 15.01 18.59
C GLU A 53 6.65 15.16 17.34
N ASN A 54 6.58 16.31 16.66
CA ASN A 54 7.42 16.59 15.49
C ASN A 54 8.91 16.51 15.81
N HIS A 55 9.33 17.05 16.96
CA HIS A 55 10.73 17.03 17.38
C HIS A 55 11.22 15.61 17.71
N THR A 56 10.34 14.75 18.25
CA THR A 56 10.63 13.34 18.51
C THR A 56 10.80 12.57 17.19
N LEU A 57 9.89 12.77 16.24
CA LEU A 57 9.96 12.15 14.91
C LEU A 57 11.22 12.56 14.12
N LEU A 58 11.64 13.83 14.24
CA LEU A 58 12.86 14.32 13.62
C LEU A 58 14.11 13.65 14.19
N ARG A 59 14.20 13.51 15.53
CA ARG A 59 15.32 12.80 16.17
C ARG A 59 15.37 11.33 15.77
N GLU A 60 14.23 10.64 15.77
CA GLU A 60 14.16 9.25 15.32
C GLU A 60 14.60 9.10 13.85
N ARG A 61 14.26 10.07 13.00
CA ARG A 61 14.71 10.12 11.60
C ARG A 61 16.22 10.31 11.52
N GLU A 62 16.80 11.25 12.26
CA GLU A 62 18.24 11.49 12.29
C GLU A 62 19.03 10.27 12.80
N GLU A 63 18.54 9.60 13.84
CA GLU A 63 19.16 8.37 14.34
C GLU A 63 19.09 7.22 13.32
N LYS A 64 17.99 7.09 12.57
CA LYS A 64 17.86 6.11 11.47
C LYS A 64 18.82 6.44 10.33
N VAL A 65 18.93 7.71 9.94
CA VAL A 65 19.87 8.19 8.90
C VAL A 65 21.31 7.87 9.29
N ALA A 66 21.68 8.15 10.54
CA ALA A 66 23.03 7.92 11.05
C ALA A 66 23.40 6.43 11.11
N LYS A 67 22.42 5.54 11.36
CA LYS A 67 22.65 4.08 11.40
C LYS A 67 22.86 3.46 10.03
N GLU A 68 22.33 4.07 8.96
CA GLU A 68 22.38 3.52 7.61
C GLU A 68 23.08 4.45 6.60
N PRO A 69 24.42 4.58 6.67
CA PRO A 69 25.19 5.48 5.80
C PRO A 69 25.23 5.04 4.33
N LYS A 70 24.68 3.87 4.01
CA LYS A 70 24.67 3.29 2.65
C LYS A 70 23.50 3.78 1.79
N PHE A 71 22.49 4.43 2.40
CA PHE A 71 21.37 4.99 1.67
C PHE A 71 21.57 6.47 1.34
N HIS A 72 21.02 6.87 0.19
CA HIS A 72 20.85 8.28 -0.13
C HIS A 72 19.59 8.79 0.54
N TRP A 73 19.75 9.71 1.48
CA TRP A 73 18.65 10.32 2.21
C TRP A 73 18.22 11.63 1.56
N ASP A 74 16.97 11.69 1.12
CA ASP A 74 16.36 12.92 0.64
C ASP A 74 15.57 13.60 1.77
N HIS A 75 15.92 14.85 2.06
CA HIS A 75 15.30 15.65 3.11
C HIS A 75 14.14 16.52 2.60
N ARG A 76 13.87 16.50 1.28
CA ARG A 76 12.77 17.26 0.68
C ARG A 76 11.41 16.68 1.11
N ASN A 77 10.40 17.54 1.08
CA ASN A 77 9.01 17.14 1.33
C ASN A 77 8.55 16.11 0.28
N ASN A 78 7.45 15.41 0.60
CA ASN A 78 6.88 14.35 -0.23
C ASN A 78 6.81 14.79 -1.72
N PRO A 79 7.49 14.07 -2.63
CA PRO A 79 7.60 14.49 -4.02
C PRO A 79 6.25 14.51 -4.74
N HIS A 80 5.26 13.70 -4.32
CA HIS A 80 3.92 13.69 -4.90
C HIS A 80 3.15 14.97 -4.58
N GLU A 81 3.34 15.54 -3.39
CA GLU A 81 2.67 16.78 -3.02
C GLU A 81 3.18 17.95 -3.88
N ASN A 82 4.51 18.07 -4.00
CA ASN A 82 5.14 19.11 -4.80
C ASN A 82 4.76 18.97 -6.28
N ARG A 83 4.89 17.76 -6.84
CA ARG A 83 4.48 17.49 -8.23
C ARG A 83 3.02 17.80 -8.49
N ARG A 84 2.12 17.48 -7.55
CA ARG A 84 0.70 17.83 -7.67
C ARG A 84 0.50 19.34 -7.75
N LYS A 85 1.20 20.13 -6.92
CA LYS A 85 1.13 21.59 -6.96
C LYS A 85 1.62 22.14 -8.30
N ASP A 86 2.77 21.64 -8.78
CA ASP A 86 3.37 22.08 -10.04
C ASP A 86 2.47 21.75 -11.25
N ILE A 87 1.93 20.52 -11.29
CA ILE A 87 1.00 20.10 -12.34
C ILE A 87 -0.26 20.95 -12.31
N LEU A 88 -0.87 21.20 -11.15
CA LEU A 88 -2.09 22.01 -11.07
C LEU A 88 -1.86 23.49 -11.40
N LYS A 89 -0.65 24.00 -11.17
CA LYS A 89 -0.26 25.35 -11.57
C LYS A 89 -0.11 25.47 -13.09
N ALA A 90 0.50 24.48 -13.73
CA ALA A 90 0.71 24.45 -15.17
C ALA A 90 -0.55 24.03 -15.96
N HIS A 91 -1.36 23.16 -15.37
CA HIS A 91 -2.50 22.47 -16.00
C HIS A 91 -3.72 22.42 -15.05
N PRO A 92 -4.37 23.56 -14.78
CA PRO A 92 -5.52 23.61 -13.89
C PRO A 92 -6.72 22.78 -14.37
N GLU A 93 -6.83 22.55 -15.69
CA GLU A 93 -7.87 21.72 -16.33
C GLU A 93 -7.88 20.28 -15.81
N VAL A 94 -6.74 19.76 -15.35
CA VAL A 94 -6.61 18.41 -14.80
C VAL A 94 -7.53 18.19 -13.60
N LYS A 95 -7.84 19.24 -12.84
CA LYS A 95 -8.74 19.18 -11.69
C LYS A 95 -10.15 18.69 -12.06
N LYS A 96 -10.59 18.89 -13.31
CA LYS A 96 -11.88 18.38 -13.82
C LYS A 96 -11.95 16.84 -13.79
N HIS A 97 -10.81 16.17 -13.84
CA HIS A 97 -10.74 14.71 -13.85
C HIS A 97 -10.58 14.11 -12.45
N PHE A 98 -10.55 14.93 -11.39
CA PHE A 98 -10.46 14.43 -10.02
C PHE A 98 -11.81 13.86 -9.58
N GLY A 99 -11.80 12.61 -9.15
CA GLY A 99 -12.97 11.96 -8.58
C GLY A 99 -13.03 10.49 -8.95
N ILE A 100 -14.21 9.93 -8.75
CA ILE A 100 -14.52 8.53 -9.03
C ILE A 100 -14.69 8.35 -10.53
N ASP A 101 -14.04 7.33 -11.11
CA ASP A 101 -14.35 6.87 -12.46
C ASP A 101 -15.54 5.90 -12.40
N PRO A 102 -16.73 6.29 -12.91
CA PRO A 102 -17.91 5.42 -12.87
C PRO A 102 -17.74 4.13 -13.68
N LEU A 103 -16.79 4.09 -14.62
CA LEU A 103 -16.51 2.91 -15.45
C LEU A 103 -15.64 1.86 -14.76
N THR A 104 -14.88 2.23 -13.72
CA THR A 104 -13.93 1.33 -13.06
C THR A 104 -14.58 0.04 -12.59
N LYS A 105 -15.73 0.11 -11.91
CA LYS A 105 -16.47 -1.07 -11.45
C LYS A 105 -16.89 -2.02 -12.58
N TYR A 106 -17.29 -1.48 -13.75
CA TYR A 106 -17.70 -2.30 -14.88
C TYR A 106 -16.50 -3.00 -15.53
N LYS A 107 -15.37 -2.29 -15.67
CA LYS A 107 -14.11 -2.87 -16.17
C LYS A 107 -13.65 -4.02 -15.28
N VAL A 108 -13.75 -3.84 -13.96
CA VAL A 108 -13.40 -4.86 -12.96
C VAL A 108 -14.30 -6.08 -13.08
N ILE A 109 -15.63 -5.90 -13.04
CA ILE A 109 -16.58 -7.01 -13.14
C ILE A 109 -16.44 -7.76 -14.48
N ALA A 110 -16.24 -7.03 -15.59
CA ALA A 110 -16.00 -7.63 -16.89
C ALA A 110 -14.71 -8.47 -16.91
N THR A 111 -13.64 -7.99 -16.27
CA THR A 111 -12.36 -8.72 -16.18
C THR A 111 -12.51 -10.00 -15.34
N ILE A 112 -13.26 -9.96 -14.24
CA ILE A 112 -13.53 -11.13 -13.40
C ILE A 112 -14.38 -12.15 -14.18
N ALA A 113 -15.46 -11.70 -14.81
CA ALA A 113 -16.32 -12.55 -15.62
C ALA A 113 -15.52 -13.24 -16.73
N PHE A 114 -14.66 -12.49 -17.43
CA PHE A 114 -13.79 -13.03 -18.45
C PHE A 114 -12.82 -14.10 -17.91
N GLN A 115 -12.22 -13.88 -16.73
CA GLN A 115 -11.34 -14.88 -16.10
C GLN A 115 -12.11 -16.17 -15.74
N ILE A 116 -13.28 -16.04 -15.12
CA ILE A 116 -14.12 -17.20 -14.75
C ILE A 116 -14.59 -17.95 -16.01
N SER A 117 -15.03 -17.24 -17.05
CA SER A 117 -15.40 -17.87 -18.33
C SER A 117 -14.22 -18.57 -18.99
N SER A 118 -13.01 -17.98 -18.94
CA SER A 118 -11.81 -18.58 -19.51
C SER A 118 -11.48 -19.93 -18.87
N ILE A 119 -11.70 -20.09 -17.57
CA ILE A 119 -11.50 -21.37 -16.87
C ILE A 119 -12.41 -22.46 -17.45
N HIS A 120 -13.67 -22.13 -17.71
CA HIS A 120 -14.63 -23.09 -18.30
C HIS A 120 -14.25 -23.47 -19.73
N LEU A 121 -13.79 -22.50 -20.53
CA LEU A 121 -13.40 -22.73 -21.92
C LEU A 121 -12.11 -23.56 -22.07
N LEU A 122 -11.24 -23.55 -21.06
CA LEU A 122 -9.97 -24.30 -21.08
C LEU A 122 -10.09 -25.72 -20.52
N GLN A 123 -11.29 -26.15 -20.10
CA GLN A 123 -11.50 -27.51 -19.61
C GLN A 123 -11.12 -28.55 -20.67
N GLY A 124 -10.30 -29.53 -20.30
CA GLY A 124 -9.82 -30.58 -21.20
C GLY A 124 -8.75 -30.14 -22.20
N ALA A 125 -8.32 -28.87 -22.19
CA ALA A 125 -7.22 -28.42 -23.02
C ALA A 125 -5.89 -29.09 -22.63
N PRO A 126 -4.99 -29.36 -23.58
CA PRO A 126 -3.68 -29.91 -23.27
C PRO A 126 -2.82 -28.89 -22.53
N TRP A 127 -1.84 -29.37 -21.75
CA TRP A 127 -1.06 -28.55 -20.83
C TRP A 127 -0.32 -27.36 -21.49
N TYR A 128 0.06 -27.47 -22.76
CA TYR A 128 0.73 -26.37 -23.48
C TYR A 128 -0.22 -25.22 -23.81
N THR A 129 -1.51 -25.50 -24.06
CA THR A 129 -2.55 -24.46 -24.21
C THR A 129 -2.76 -23.76 -22.88
N TRP A 130 -2.82 -24.50 -21.78
CA TRP A 130 -2.86 -23.92 -20.42
C TRP A 130 -1.66 -23.02 -20.17
N ALA A 131 -0.43 -23.49 -20.45
CA ALA A 131 0.78 -22.69 -20.27
C ALA A 131 0.75 -21.38 -21.07
N PHE A 132 0.34 -21.45 -22.34
CA PHE A 132 0.22 -20.26 -23.20
C PHE A 132 -0.84 -19.27 -22.68
N CYS A 133 -2.03 -19.77 -22.30
CA CYS A 133 -3.11 -18.94 -21.76
C CYS A 133 -2.75 -18.36 -20.39
N CYS A 134 -2.05 -19.11 -19.53
CA CYS A 134 -1.54 -18.60 -18.25
C CYS A 134 -0.56 -17.44 -18.46
N TYR A 135 0.36 -17.57 -19.41
CA TYR A 135 1.32 -16.51 -19.69
C TYR A 135 0.66 -15.26 -20.29
N THR A 136 -0.22 -15.44 -21.27
CA THR A 136 -0.80 -14.33 -22.03
C THR A 136 -2.06 -13.75 -21.37
N ILE A 137 -3.09 -14.58 -21.21
CA ILE A 137 -4.41 -14.17 -20.73
C ILE A 137 -4.36 -13.92 -19.22
N CYS A 138 -3.94 -14.91 -18.43
CA CYS A 138 -3.94 -14.80 -16.97
C CYS A 138 -2.94 -13.74 -16.48
N GLY A 139 -1.75 -13.67 -17.07
CA GLY A 139 -0.78 -12.60 -16.79
C GLY A 139 -1.35 -11.20 -17.02
N MET A 140 -1.98 -10.99 -18.18
CA MET A 140 -2.63 -9.72 -18.52
C MET A 140 -3.79 -9.37 -17.57
N THR A 141 -4.70 -10.33 -17.33
CA THR A 141 -5.88 -10.08 -16.48
C THR A 141 -5.50 -9.87 -15.02
N ASN A 142 -4.52 -10.62 -14.49
CA ASN A 142 -4.02 -10.40 -13.13
C ASN A 142 -3.34 -9.04 -12.98
N HIS A 143 -2.60 -8.59 -13.99
CA HIS A 143 -2.04 -7.24 -13.97
C HIS A 143 -3.14 -6.17 -13.96
N MET A 144 -4.19 -6.33 -14.77
CA MET A 144 -5.37 -5.46 -14.76
C MET A 144 -6.08 -5.45 -13.39
N ILE A 145 -6.23 -6.61 -12.75
CA ILE A 145 -6.80 -6.72 -11.40
C ILE A 145 -5.91 -6.04 -10.36
N SER A 146 -4.58 -6.19 -10.44
CA SER A 146 -3.64 -5.51 -9.54
C SER A 146 -3.75 -3.98 -9.64
N LEU A 147 -3.85 -3.44 -10.86
CA LEU A 147 -4.10 -2.01 -11.08
C LEU A 147 -5.48 -1.59 -10.59
N SER A 148 -6.49 -2.44 -10.76
CA SER A 148 -7.83 -2.17 -10.24
C SER A 148 -7.84 -2.12 -8.70
N LEU A 149 -7.14 -3.04 -8.04
CA LEU A 149 -6.97 -3.02 -6.58
C LEU A 149 -6.28 -1.73 -6.12
N HIS A 150 -5.28 -1.25 -6.85
CA HIS A 150 -4.66 0.05 -6.63
C HIS A 150 -5.71 1.18 -6.65
N GLU A 151 -6.48 1.32 -7.72
CA GLU A 151 -7.49 2.38 -7.82
C GLU A 151 -8.62 2.26 -6.78
N ILE A 152 -9.09 1.04 -6.51
CA ILE A 152 -10.14 0.78 -5.52
C ILE A 152 -9.65 1.04 -4.09
N SER A 153 -8.35 0.83 -3.82
CA SER A 153 -7.76 1.12 -2.51
C SER A 153 -7.89 2.61 -2.16
N HIS A 154 -7.76 3.49 -3.17
CA HIS A 154 -7.99 4.94 -3.12
C HIS A 154 -9.48 5.33 -3.07
N ASN A 155 -10.39 4.36 -3.03
CA ASN A 155 -11.85 4.54 -3.08
C ASN A 155 -12.36 5.20 -4.38
N LEU A 156 -11.69 4.98 -5.51
CA LEU A 156 -12.04 5.63 -6.78
C LEU A 156 -13.07 4.87 -7.63
N ALA A 157 -13.65 3.78 -7.12
CA ALA A 157 -14.72 3.03 -7.82
C ALA A 157 -16.14 3.38 -7.32
N PHE A 158 -16.30 3.69 -6.04
CA PHE A 158 -17.58 4.08 -5.42
C PHE A 158 -17.42 5.23 -4.42
N LYS A 159 -18.53 5.94 -4.15
CA LYS A 159 -18.57 6.98 -3.10
C LYS A 159 -18.41 6.40 -1.70
N LYS A 160 -18.99 5.21 -1.44
CA LYS A 160 -18.95 4.55 -0.13
C LYS A 160 -17.67 3.71 -0.01
N VAL A 161 -16.94 3.88 1.10
CA VAL A 161 -15.71 3.12 1.38
C VAL A 161 -15.98 1.61 1.45
N VAL A 162 -17.07 1.21 2.10
CA VAL A 162 -17.46 -0.21 2.24
C VAL A 162 -17.69 -0.85 0.86
N SER A 163 -18.34 -0.15 -0.07
CA SER A 163 -18.56 -0.66 -1.43
C SER A 163 -17.24 -0.88 -2.19
N ASN A 164 -16.25 0.00 -2.00
CA ASN A 164 -14.91 -0.21 -2.55
C ASN A 164 -14.23 -1.42 -1.90
N ARG A 165 -14.31 -1.58 -0.56
CA ARG A 165 -13.75 -2.74 0.13
C ARG A 165 -14.34 -4.05 -0.40
N ILE A 166 -15.67 -4.12 -0.55
CA ILE A 166 -16.35 -5.30 -1.11
C ILE A 166 -15.92 -5.57 -2.55
N LEU A 167 -15.88 -4.54 -3.42
CA LEU A 167 -15.43 -4.72 -4.80
C LEU A 167 -13.98 -5.19 -4.87
N ALA A 168 -13.10 -4.68 -4.02
CA ALA A 168 -11.70 -5.10 -3.97
C ALA A 168 -11.57 -6.59 -3.61
N ILE A 169 -12.35 -7.06 -2.62
CA ILE A 169 -12.39 -8.48 -2.23
C ILE A 169 -12.87 -9.33 -3.41
N ILE A 170 -14.00 -8.96 -4.03
CA ILE A 170 -14.56 -9.65 -5.19
C ILE A 170 -13.55 -9.69 -6.36
N SER A 171 -12.85 -8.59 -6.62
CA SER A 171 -11.85 -8.52 -7.69
C SER A 171 -10.61 -9.37 -7.44
N ASN A 172 -10.31 -9.64 -6.17
CA ASN A 172 -9.15 -10.42 -5.77
C ASN A 172 -9.42 -11.93 -5.79
N LEU A 173 -10.68 -12.38 -5.81
CA LEU A 173 -11.04 -13.81 -5.81
C LEU A 173 -10.31 -14.62 -6.90
N PRO A 174 -10.26 -14.20 -8.19
CA PRO A 174 -9.60 -14.99 -9.23
C PRO A 174 -8.07 -15.10 -9.06
N MET A 175 -7.45 -14.32 -8.16
CA MET A 175 -6.01 -14.36 -7.93
C MET A 175 -5.58 -15.51 -6.99
N GLY A 176 -6.51 -16.14 -6.27
CA GLY A 176 -6.24 -17.23 -5.32
C GLY A 176 -5.43 -16.83 -4.07
N ILE A 177 -5.06 -15.56 -3.94
CA ILE A 177 -4.31 -15.04 -2.78
C ILE A 177 -5.12 -13.89 -2.19
N PRO A 178 -5.48 -13.93 -0.88
CA PRO A 178 -6.29 -12.92 -0.23
C PRO A 178 -5.50 -11.62 0.06
N ALA A 179 -5.16 -10.88 -1.00
CA ALA A 179 -4.37 -9.66 -0.96
C ALA A 179 -5.17 -8.37 -0.74
N ALA A 180 -6.46 -8.27 -1.14
CA ALA A 180 -7.15 -6.98 -1.26
C ALA A 180 -7.14 -6.10 0.00
N ALA A 181 -7.48 -6.68 1.15
CA ALA A 181 -7.55 -5.94 2.41
C ALA A 181 -6.17 -5.48 2.89
N SER A 182 -5.20 -6.40 2.91
CA SER A 182 -3.81 -6.12 3.29
C SER A 182 -3.17 -5.11 2.35
N PHE A 183 -3.37 -5.27 1.03
CA PHE A 183 -2.87 -4.37 0.01
C PHE A 183 -3.35 -2.95 0.29
N LYS A 184 -4.65 -2.72 0.48
CA LYS A 184 -5.17 -1.39 0.81
C LYS A 184 -4.51 -0.81 2.07
N ARG A 185 -4.34 -1.62 3.12
CA ARG A 185 -3.76 -1.15 4.39
C ARG A 185 -2.30 -0.74 4.25
N TYR A 186 -1.48 -1.53 3.56
CA TYR A 186 -0.07 -1.20 3.33
C TYR A 186 0.10 -0.09 2.28
N HIS A 187 -0.71 -0.10 1.22
CA HIS A 187 -0.66 0.88 0.14
C HIS A 187 -1.01 2.30 0.59
N MET A 188 -2.04 2.45 1.44
CA MET A 188 -2.37 3.75 2.02
C MET A 188 -1.28 4.28 2.95
N GLU A 189 -0.56 3.38 3.63
CA GLU A 189 0.59 3.73 4.48
C GLU A 189 1.79 4.14 3.63
N HIS A 190 2.08 3.41 2.56
CA HIS A 190 3.08 3.78 1.55
C HIS A 190 2.85 5.20 1.05
N HIS A 191 1.63 5.56 0.62
CA HIS A 191 1.35 6.92 0.16
C HIS A 191 1.50 7.99 1.25
N ARG A 192 1.21 7.64 2.51
CA ARG A 192 1.30 8.58 3.64
C ARG A 192 2.74 8.79 4.10
N TYR A 193 3.54 7.73 4.13
CA TYR A 193 4.91 7.69 4.68
C TYR A 193 5.91 7.23 3.62
N GLN A 194 5.73 7.71 2.39
CA GLN A 194 6.51 7.25 1.24
C GLN A 194 8.00 7.49 1.43
N GLY A 195 8.80 6.44 1.21
CA GLY A 195 10.24 6.46 1.40
C GLY A 195 10.67 6.50 2.86
N GLU A 196 9.77 6.34 3.82
CA GLU A 196 10.12 6.28 5.23
C GLU A 196 10.62 4.89 5.61
N PHE A 197 11.89 4.82 6.03
CA PHE A 197 12.55 3.57 6.37
C PHE A 197 11.86 2.83 7.53
N GLY A 198 11.56 1.55 7.30
CA GLY A 198 10.88 0.65 8.23
C GLY A 198 9.37 0.86 8.33
N VAL A 199 8.80 1.82 7.60
CA VAL A 199 7.35 2.05 7.53
C VAL A 199 6.84 1.73 6.13
N ASP A 200 7.49 2.29 5.12
CA ASP A 200 7.18 2.04 3.72
C ASP A 200 7.68 0.64 3.28
N PRO A 201 6.76 -0.31 3.00
CA PRO A 201 7.15 -1.64 2.57
C PRO A 201 7.65 -1.71 1.12
N ASP A 202 7.59 -0.60 0.37
CA ASP A 202 8.07 -0.56 -1.01
C ASP A 202 9.59 -0.38 -1.09
N LEU A 203 10.23 0.08 0.00
CA LEU A 203 11.68 0.14 0.10
C LEU A 203 12.30 -1.26 0.18
N PRO A 204 13.34 -1.57 -0.61
CA PRO A 204 14.00 -2.86 -0.55
C PRO A 204 14.67 -3.08 0.81
N LEU A 205 14.76 -4.34 1.23
CA LEU A 205 15.55 -4.74 2.38
C LEU A 205 17.05 -4.54 2.10
N ASP A 206 17.85 -4.36 3.15
CA ASP A 206 19.32 -4.27 3.02
C ASP A 206 19.91 -5.50 2.32
N PHE A 207 19.35 -6.68 2.61
CA PHE A 207 19.70 -7.92 1.93
C PHE A 207 19.41 -7.85 0.42
N GLU A 208 18.27 -7.32 0.02
CA GLU A 208 17.93 -7.18 -1.41
C GLU A 208 18.92 -6.23 -2.10
N GLY A 209 19.25 -5.10 -1.47
CA GLY A 209 20.24 -4.15 -1.99
C GLY A 209 21.64 -4.75 -2.13
N TRP A 210 22.08 -5.54 -1.16
CA TRP A 210 23.36 -6.24 -1.19
C TRP A 210 23.40 -7.39 -2.22
N PHE A 211 22.37 -8.25 -2.21
CA PHE A 211 22.32 -9.45 -3.05
C PHE A 211 22.11 -9.09 -4.52
N PHE A 212 21.14 -8.22 -4.84
CA PHE A 212 20.78 -7.83 -6.21
C PHE A 212 21.66 -6.70 -6.76
N SER A 213 22.98 -6.80 -6.57
CA SER A 213 23.98 -5.78 -6.92
C SER A 213 24.49 -5.85 -8.37
N SER A 214 24.45 -7.02 -9.01
CA SER A 214 24.92 -7.22 -10.40
C SER A 214 23.79 -7.14 -11.44
N ARG A 215 24.10 -6.87 -12.71
CA ARG A 215 23.10 -6.81 -13.82
C ARG A 215 22.18 -8.04 -13.90
N ALA A 216 22.75 -9.25 -13.89
CA ALA A 216 21.97 -10.49 -13.96
C ALA A 216 21.06 -10.67 -12.73
N LYS A 217 21.58 -10.38 -11.53
CA LYS A 217 20.80 -10.42 -10.30
C LYS A 217 19.68 -9.37 -10.28
N LYS A 218 19.92 -8.16 -10.79
CA LYS A 218 18.87 -7.13 -10.95
C LYS A 218 17.77 -7.59 -11.92
N ALA A 219 18.14 -8.24 -13.02
CA ALA A 219 17.15 -8.83 -13.94
C ALA A 219 16.32 -9.91 -13.22
N LEU A 220 16.96 -10.79 -12.45
CA LEU A 220 16.27 -11.77 -11.61
C LEU A 220 15.34 -11.10 -10.59
N TRP A 221 15.77 -10.00 -9.95
CA TRP A 221 14.94 -9.25 -9.01
C TRP A 221 13.66 -8.72 -9.66
N VAL A 222 13.73 -8.24 -10.90
CA VAL A 222 12.53 -7.79 -11.64
C VAL A 222 11.53 -8.94 -11.84
N PHE A 223 12.00 -10.15 -12.18
CA PHE A 223 11.11 -11.31 -12.30
C PHE A 223 10.52 -11.74 -10.95
N LEU A 224 11.27 -11.57 -9.86
CA LEU A 224 10.83 -11.88 -8.50
C LEU A 224 10.03 -10.76 -7.85
N GLN A 225 9.88 -9.60 -8.51
CA GLN A 225 9.29 -8.41 -7.92
C GLN A 225 7.90 -8.66 -7.31
N PRO A 226 6.96 -9.40 -7.96
CA PRO A 226 5.66 -9.69 -7.36
C PRO A 226 5.77 -10.44 -6.03
N ALA A 227 6.71 -11.38 -5.91
CA ALA A 227 6.94 -12.14 -4.70
C ALA A 227 7.61 -11.27 -3.61
N THR A 228 8.67 -10.54 -3.95
CA THR A 228 9.34 -9.66 -2.99
C THR A 228 8.41 -8.56 -2.50
N TYR A 229 7.62 -7.96 -3.40
CA TYR A 229 6.65 -6.92 -3.06
C TYR A 229 5.56 -7.43 -2.11
N SER A 230 5.06 -8.65 -2.34
CA SER A 230 4.00 -9.23 -1.51
C SER A 230 4.50 -9.70 -0.13
N LEU A 231 5.73 -10.19 -0.04
CA LEU A 231 6.30 -10.75 1.19
C LEU A 231 7.00 -9.71 2.06
N ARG A 232 7.60 -8.67 1.47
CA ARG A 232 8.36 -7.65 2.20
C ARG A 232 7.58 -6.99 3.35
N PRO A 233 6.27 -6.64 3.21
CA PRO A 233 5.50 -6.10 4.32
C PRO A 233 5.50 -6.97 5.58
N LEU A 234 5.58 -8.30 5.43
CA LEU A 234 5.60 -9.25 6.55
C LEU A 234 6.93 -9.23 7.31
N ILE A 235 7.98 -8.67 6.72
CA ILE A 235 9.32 -8.54 7.30
C ILE A 235 9.54 -7.12 7.82
N THR A 236 9.19 -6.11 7.02
CA THR A 236 9.47 -4.70 7.34
C THR A 236 8.53 -4.12 8.39
N ASN A 237 7.23 -4.35 8.24
CA ASN A 237 6.21 -3.77 9.10
C ASN A 237 5.05 -4.77 9.29
N PRO A 238 5.28 -5.91 9.96
CA PRO A 238 4.26 -6.94 10.10
C PRO A 238 3.07 -6.42 10.90
N LYS A 239 1.88 -6.54 10.33
CA LYS A 239 0.62 -6.12 10.95
C LYS A 239 -0.29 -7.31 11.23
N SER A 240 -0.86 -7.37 12.42
CA SER A 240 -1.88 -8.36 12.77
C SER A 240 -3.09 -8.28 11.83
N PRO A 241 -3.69 -9.41 11.42
CA PRO A 241 -4.89 -9.41 10.59
C PRO A 241 -6.05 -8.70 11.30
N GLY A 242 -6.70 -7.77 10.61
CA GLY A 242 -7.91 -7.10 11.09
C GLY A 242 -9.17 -7.79 10.55
N LYS A 243 -10.33 -7.17 10.83
CA LYS A 243 -11.64 -7.67 10.40
C LYS A 243 -11.71 -7.87 8.88
N TRP A 244 -11.19 -6.93 8.09
CA TRP A 244 -11.29 -6.98 6.63
C TRP A 244 -10.33 -8.01 6.02
N GLU A 245 -9.17 -8.24 6.62
CA GLU A 245 -8.26 -9.33 6.22
C GLU A 245 -8.90 -10.69 6.48
N ILE A 246 -9.57 -10.88 7.62
CA ILE A 246 -10.30 -12.12 7.92
C ILE A 246 -11.41 -12.34 6.90
N ILE A 247 -12.23 -11.31 6.61
CA ILE A 247 -13.30 -11.42 5.59
C ILE A 247 -12.70 -11.77 4.22
N ASN A 248 -11.58 -11.13 3.84
CA ASN A 248 -10.94 -11.38 2.55
C ASN A 248 -10.39 -12.81 2.45
N ILE A 249 -9.76 -13.32 3.51
CA ILE A 249 -9.29 -14.71 3.59
C ILE A 249 -10.47 -15.68 3.47
N SER A 250 -11.54 -15.47 4.25
CA SER A 250 -12.73 -16.31 4.18
C SER A 250 -13.35 -16.30 2.78
N ALA A 251 -13.46 -15.15 2.14
CA ALA A 251 -14.01 -15.04 0.79
C ALA A 251 -13.16 -15.77 -0.25
N ALA A 252 -11.83 -15.65 -0.19
CA ALA A 252 -10.93 -16.37 -1.10
C ALA A 252 -11.03 -17.89 -0.89
N VAL A 253 -10.96 -18.35 0.36
CA VAL A 253 -11.09 -19.79 0.67
C VAL A 253 -12.45 -20.33 0.23
N SER A 254 -13.54 -19.60 0.48
CA SER A 254 -14.88 -20.03 0.04
C SER A 254 -15.08 -20.02 -1.47
N PHE A 255 -14.31 -19.23 -2.22
CA PHE A 255 -14.37 -19.19 -3.68
C PHE A 255 -13.59 -20.35 -4.32
N ASP A 256 -12.51 -20.79 -3.67
CA ASP A 256 -11.64 -21.86 -4.16
C ASP A 256 -12.13 -23.28 -3.82
N LEU A 257 -13.05 -23.42 -2.86
CA LEU A 257 -13.70 -24.69 -2.48
C LEU A 257 -14.85 -25.06 -3.42
#